data_AF-A0A522HBE4-F1
#
_entry.id   AF-A0A522HBE4-F1
#
_cell.length_a   1.000
_cell.length_b   1.000
_cell.length_c   1.000
_cell.angle_alpha   90.00
_cell.angle_beta   90.00
_cell.angle_gamma   90.00
#
_symmetry.space_group_name_H-M   'P 1'
#
loop_
_entity.id
_entity.type
_entity.pdbx_description
1 polymer ?
#
loop_
_entity_poly.entity_id
_entity_poly.type
_entity_poly.pdbx_seq_one_letter_code
_entity_poly.pdbx_strand_id
1 'polypeptide(L)'
;MDPLLTPHPEYLALGADPTARASAYRALFADALPDELIAEIRSYLQQQKVLGTDRFRSWVEARTGRFATVRPVGRPPRQSNCP
;
A
#
# COMPACT_ATOMS: atom_id res chain seq x y z
N MET A 1 23.35 19.06 -4.42
CA MET A 1 22.52 17.93 -4.87
C MET A 1 23.29 16.67 -4.49
N ASP A 2 22.64 15.71 -3.84
CA ASP A 2 23.30 14.47 -3.41
C ASP A 2 23.76 13.68 -4.65
N PRO A 3 25.05 13.31 -4.77
CA PRO A 3 25.57 12.57 -5.93
C PRO A 3 24.94 11.19 -6.11
N LEU A 4 24.26 10.64 -5.10
CA LEU A 4 23.56 9.36 -5.18
C LEU A 4 22.12 9.48 -5.70
N LEU A 5 21.61 10.70 -5.91
CA LEU A 5 20.23 10.92 -6.36
C LEU A 5 20.19 11.25 -7.86
N THR A 6 19.55 10.36 -8.64
CA THR A 6 19.22 10.62 -10.04
C THR A 6 17.71 10.82 -10.18
N PRO A 7 17.23 12.01 -10.59
CA PRO A 7 15.80 12.28 -10.70
C PRO A 7 15.17 11.50 -11.87
N HIS A 8 14.01 10.90 -11.63
CA HIS A 8 13.25 10.18 -12.65
C HIS A 8 12.74 11.14 -13.74
N PRO A 9 12.69 10.74 -15.03
CA PRO A 9 12.18 11.58 -16.11
C PRO A 9 10.76 12.11 -15.85
N GLU A 10 9.87 11.30 -15.29
CA GLU A 10 8.50 11.73 -14.94
C GLU A 10 8.51 12.84 -13.88
N TYR A 11 9.42 12.76 -12.91
CA TYR A 11 9.56 13.82 -11.91
C TYR A 11 10.09 15.11 -12.54
N LEU A 12 11.05 15.01 -13.47
CA LEU A 12 11.57 16.17 -14.20
C LEU A 12 10.48 16.83 -15.08
N ALA A 13 9.56 16.04 -15.63
CA ALA A 13 8.46 16.53 -16.45
C ALA A 13 7.40 17.33 -15.66
N LEU A 14 7.41 17.28 -14.32
CA LEU A 14 6.47 18.02 -13.48
C LEU A 14 6.69 19.55 -13.48
N GLY A 15 7.82 20.05 -14.00
CA GLY A 15 8.11 21.47 -13.99
C GLY A 15 9.51 21.83 -14.48
N ALA A 16 9.66 23.05 -14.99
CA ALA A 16 10.91 23.54 -15.58
C ALA A 16 12.01 23.78 -14.54
N ASP A 17 11.64 24.17 -13.32
CA ASP A 17 12.57 24.46 -12.23
C ASP A 17 12.25 23.64 -10.96
N PRO A 18 13.18 23.53 -10.00
CA PRO A 18 12.97 22.75 -8.78
C PRO A 18 11.74 23.16 -7.95
N THR A 19 11.41 24.46 -7.90
CA THR A 19 10.27 24.97 -7.14
C THR A 19 8.95 24.58 -7.81
N ALA A 20 8.86 24.77 -9.13
CA ALA A 20 7.69 24.35 -9.92
C ALA A 20 7.46 22.83 -9.80
N ARG A 21 8.51 22.01 -9.93
CA ARG A 21 8.42 20.55 -9.76
C ARG A 21 7.93 20.15 -8.37
N ALA A 22 8.48 20.77 -7.32
CA ALA A 22 8.07 20.47 -5.95
C ALA A 22 6.61 20.85 -5.70
N SER A 23 6.15 21.97 -6.25
CA SER A 23 4.74 22.39 -6.18
C SER A 23 3.82 21.40 -6.89
N ALA A 24 4.12 21.06 -8.15
CA ALA A 24 3.35 20.12 -8.93
C ALA A 24 3.31 18.72 -8.30
N TYR A 25 4.43 18.23 -7.78
CA TYR A 25 4.49 16.95 -7.07
C TYR A 25 3.59 16.93 -5.83
N ARG A 26 3.61 17.99 -5.00
CA ARG A 26 2.72 18.08 -3.84
C ARG A 26 1.25 18.15 -4.24
N ALA A 27 0.94 18.82 -5.34
CA ALA A 27 -0.44 18.93 -5.85
C ALA A 27 -1.04 17.56 -6.21
N LEU A 28 -0.23 16.59 -6.66
CA LEU A 28 -0.68 15.21 -6.92
C LEU A 28 -1.23 14.50 -5.67
N PHE A 29 -0.86 14.98 -4.48
CA PHE A 29 -1.23 14.39 -3.19
C PHE A 29 -1.90 15.42 -2.27
N ALA A 30 -2.45 16.51 -2.83
CA ALA A 30 -3.10 17.55 -2.05
C ALA A 30 -4.36 17.04 -1.35
N ASP A 31 -5.06 16.09 -1.99
CA ASP A 31 -6.22 15.42 -1.41
C ASP A 31 -5.76 14.27 -0.51
N ALA A 32 -6.29 14.25 0.72
CA ALA A 32 -6.06 13.15 1.64
C ALA A 32 -6.67 11.86 1.08
N LEU A 33 -5.91 10.77 1.15
CA LEU A 33 -6.47 9.45 0.89
C LEU A 33 -7.57 9.15 1.91
N PRO A 34 -8.64 8.43 1.51
CA PRO A 34 -9.67 8.01 2.46
C PRO A 34 -9.05 7.23 3.63
N ASP A 35 -9.51 7.51 4.86
CA ASP A 35 -9.01 6.85 6.06
C ASP A 35 -9.12 5.32 5.99
N GLU A 36 -10.16 4.81 5.33
CA GLU A 36 -10.36 3.38 5.09
C GLU A 36 -9.24 2.77 4.23
N LEU A 37 -8.81 3.47 3.18
CA LEU A 37 -7.71 3.03 2.33
C LEU A 37 -6.38 3.04 3.11
N ILE A 38 -6.15 4.06 3.93
CA ILE A 38 -4.97 4.13 4.80
C ILE A 38 -4.99 2.98 5.80
N ALA A 39 -6.14 2.68 6.40
CA ALA A 39 -6.32 1.57 7.32
C ALA A 39 -6.05 0.22 6.64
N GLU A 40 -6.56 0.00 5.42
CA GLU A 40 -6.29 -1.20 4.63
C GLU A 40 -4.80 -1.38 4.36
N ILE A 41 -4.13 -0.34 3.84
CA ILE A 41 -2.68 -0.35 3.59
C ILE A 41 -1.92 -0.76 4.87
N ARG A 42 -2.24 -0.14 6.01
CA ARG A 42 -1.60 -0.44 7.29
C ARG A 42 -1.83 -1.88 7.74
N SER A 43 -3.06 -2.39 7.66
CA SER A 43 -3.38 -3.77 8.04
C SER A 43 -2.62 -4.79 7.20
N TYR A 44 -2.54 -4.58 5.88
CA TYR A 44 -1.82 -5.48 4.98
C TYR A 44 -0.30 -5.42 5.21
N LEU A 45 0.27 -4.22 5.35
CA LEU A 45 1.70 -4.06 5.64
C LEU A 45 2.10 -4.67 6.98
N GLN A 46 1.32 -4.43 8.04
CA GLN A 46 1.61 -4.93 9.39
C GLN A 46 1.65 -6.46 9.46
N GLN A 47 0.87 -7.14 8.62
CA GLN A 47 0.82 -8.60 8.53
C GLN A 47 1.66 -9.18 7.38
N GLN A 48 2.43 -8.34 6.68
CA GLN A 48 3.24 -8.70 5.51
C GLN A 48 2.39 -9.43 4.44
N LYS A 49 1.20 -8.90 4.19
CA LYS A 49 0.22 -9.40 3.23
C LYS A 49 0.19 -8.54 1.98
N VAL A 50 -0.33 -9.12 0.90
CA VAL A 50 -0.41 -8.44 -0.39
C VAL A 50 -1.66 -7.58 -0.45
N LEU A 51 -1.46 -6.26 -0.54
CA LEU A 51 -2.50 -5.31 -0.88
C LEU A 51 -2.85 -5.43 -2.39
N GLY A 52 -4.12 -5.35 -2.72
CA GLY A 52 -4.59 -5.39 -4.12
C GLY A 52 -6.00 -5.94 -4.23
N THR A 53 -6.45 -6.26 -5.45
CA THR A 53 -7.77 -6.85 -5.69
C THR A 53 -7.83 -8.31 -5.26
N ASP A 54 -9.04 -8.85 -5.06
CA ASP A 54 -9.21 -10.26 -4.71
C ASP A 54 -8.60 -11.20 -5.76
N ARG A 55 -8.72 -10.87 -7.05
CA ARG A 55 -8.03 -11.59 -8.13
C ARG A 55 -6.52 -11.64 -7.90
N PHE A 56 -5.91 -10.52 -7.53
CA PHE A 56 -4.46 -10.45 -7.30
C PHE A 56 -4.07 -11.23 -6.03
N ARG A 57 -4.85 -11.10 -4.96
CA ARG A 57 -4.64 -11.85 -3.71
C ARG A 57 -4.70 -13.35 -3.98
N SER A 58 -5.75 -13.85 -4.62
CA SER A 58 -5.89 -15.27 -4.97
C SER A 58 -4.75 -15.76 -5.86
N TRP A 59 -4.28 -14.93 -6.80
CA TRP A 59 -3.12 -15.27 -7.64
C TRP A 59 -1.84 -15.42 -6.82
N VAL A 60 -1.59 -14.53 -5.85
CA VAL A 60 -0.44 -14.64 -4.93
C VAL A 60 -0.57 -15.86 -4.03
N GLU A 61 -1.76 -16.15 -3.48
CA GLU A 61 -1.99 -17.33 -2.64
C GLU A 61 -1.69 -18.62 -3.40
N ALA A 62 -2.23 -18.75 -4.62
CA ALA A 62 -2.01 -19.92 -5.47
C ALA A 62 -0.52 -20.16 -5.77
N ARG A 63 0.27 -19.09 -5.91
CA ARG A 63 1.69 -19.18 -6.25
C ARG A 63 2.61 -19.38 -5.03
N THR A 64 2.20 -18.88 -3.87
CA THR A 64 3.02 -18.93 -2.65
C THR A 64 2.62 -20.04 -1.67
N GLY A 65 1.40 -20.58 -1.80
CA GLY A 65 0.81 -21.50 -0.82
C GLY A 65 0.56 -20.84 0.56
N ARG A 66 0.61 -19.50 0.63
CA ARG A 66 0.45 -18.72 1.86
C ARG A 66 -0.78 -17.84 1.74
N PHE A 67 -1.46 -17.60 2.86
CA PHE A 67 -2.56 -16.63 2.89
C PHE A 67 -2.06 -15.22 2.52
N ALA A 68 -2.73 -14.59 1.56
CA ALA A 68 -2.47 -13.24 1.09
C ALA A 68 -3.43 -12.22 1.69
N THR A 69 -4.52 -12.66 2.33
CA THR A 69 -5.46 -11.79 3.06
C THR A 69 -5.03 -11.56 4.51
N VAL A 70 -5.43 -10.40 5.03
CA VAL A 70 -5.32 -10.05 6.46
C VAL A 70 -6.20 -10.98 7.29
N ARG A 71 -5.71 -11.44 8.44
CA ARG A 71 -6.46 -12.30 9.37
C ARG A 71 -6.42 -11.72 10.79
N PRO A 72 -7.44 -11.99 11.63
CA PRO A 72 -7.38 -11.65 13.04
C PRO A 72 -6.12 -12.22 13.70
N VAL A 73 -5.48 -11.41 14.54
CA VAL A 73 -4.30 -11.84 15.30
C VAL A 73 -4.72 -12.78 16.42
N GLY A 74 -3.99 -13.86 16.60
CA GLY A 74 -4.18 -14.79 17.72
C GLY A 74 -4.99 -16.03 17.37
N ARG A 75 -5.29 -16.81 18.41
CA ARG A 75 -6.06 -18.05 18.27
C ARG A 75 -7.51 -17.71 17.91
N PRO A 76 -8.17 -18.47 17.02
CA PRO A 76 -9.62 -18.40 16.87
C PRO A 76 -10.30 -18.48 18.23
N PRO A 77 -11.36 -17.68 18.46
CA PRO A 77 -12.10 -17.74 19.72
C PRO A 77 -12.60 -19.17 19.95
N ARG A 78 -12.64 -19.58 21.22
CA ARG A 78 -13.23 -20.88 21.59
C ARG A 78 -14.69 -20.84 21.14
N GLN A 79 -15.06 -21.69 20.19
CA GLN A 79 -16.46 -21.91 19.90
C GLN A 79 -17.09 -22.44 21.18
N SER A 80 -17.99 -21.66 21.79
CA SER A 80 -18.91 -22.20 22.78
C SER A 80 -19.84 -23.13 22.00
N ASN A 81 -19.57 -24.43 22.05
CA ASN A 81 -20.52 -25.41 21.54
C ASN A 81 -21.89 -25.13 22.16
N CYS A 82 -22.88 -24.84 21.33
CA CYS A 82 -24.28 -25.03 21.67
C CYS A 82 -25.06 -25.18 20.35
N PRO A 83 -25.65 -26.35 20.03
CA PRO A 83 -25.69 -27.63 20.75
C PRO A 83 -24.54 -28.60 20.41
#